data_AF-A0A7C6LAR2-F1
#
_entry.id   AF-A0A7C6LAR2-F1
#
_cell.length_a   1.000
_cell.length_b   1.000
_cell.length_c   1.000
_cell.angle_alpha   90.00
_cell.angle_beta   90.00
_cell.angle_gamma   90.00
#
_symmetry.space_group_name_H-M   'P 1'
#
loop_
_entity.id
_entity.type
_entity.pdbx_description
1 polymer ?
#
loop_
_entity_poly.entity_id
_entity_poly.type
_entity_poly.pdbx_seq_one_letter_code
_entity_poly.pdbx_strand_id
1 'polypeptide(L)'
;MRTRQLLTITLTFLLVLAVGASGYANRIEFWMQNYDNLPIQSKCMNELIAEFKKETGITVDIEYVNWDEAMNRWTLVATGGAAPDAGDMYWLYTFSDMGGGKYGPMPLDEYVDQLGLDGFFPSSLADVTYKGHVYGVPWRIDIRLMAYRTDYFAEAGLTEAPQTWEDLLNYAQKLTKRTSDGRVERYGLALRNNIDVQQVLPWVWQAGGEIMSSDGKIAQFDTPEFKEAMQFVRDLIYKYEVVSPFITDPSYNEVDEFRANRAAMIDHVGPSLKRDLELTAPQLVPVLAGAPPVGHKARHAYSGAGYFGVLYGTKNVEAAVKWVSFLARPDVQLRLGQAMRQYPPNRTAAMDPYYTGDPWGASVIETLQYAHTSQHPSPAYSQIMAKGPGGVMFDLWQAVIHNQEPLEEILKTAQVRAQELMDRVR
;
A
#
# COMPACT_ATOMS: atom_id res chain seq x y z
N MET A 1 1.73 -59.82 66.88
CA MET A 1 2.17 -59.62 65.48
C MET A 1 1.56 -58.33 64.94
N ARG A 2 2.38 -57.55 64.21
CA ARG A 2 2.08 -56.34 63.41
C ARG A 2 2.04 -54.97 64.13
N THR A 3 3.26 -54.45 64.29
CA THR A 3 3.75 -53.11 63.92
C THR A 3 2.72 -52.06 63.43
N ARG A 4 2.65 -50.93 64.16
CA ARG A 4 2.09 -49.65 63.69
C ARG A 4 3.25 -48.76 63.20
N GLN A 5 3.19 -48.31 61.94
CA GLN A 5 4.14 -47.35 61.38
C GLN A 5 3.70 -45.92 61.71
N LEU A 6 4.63 -45.11 62.20
CA LEU A 6 4.52 -43.65 62.27
C LEU A 6 4.80 -43.06 60.88
N LEU A 7 3.97 -42.10 60.45
CA LEU A 7 4.28 -41.19 59.36
C LEU A 7 4.32 -39.77 59.92
N THR A 8 5.51 -39.18 59.84
CA THR A 8 5.81 -37.80 60.20
C THR A 8 5.57 -36.95 58.95
N ILE A 9 4.62 -36.01 59.00
CA ILE A 9 4.42 -35.01 57.94
C ILE A 9 5.02 -33.70 58.43
N THR A 10 6.15 -33.34 57.83
CA THR A 10 6.84 -32.06 58.06
C THR A 10 6.13 -30.96 57.28
N LEU A 11 5.58 -29.98 58.00
CA LEU A 11 4.99 -28.76 57.44
C LEU A 11 6.13 -27.87 56.90
N THR A 12 6.22 -27.71 55.58
CA THR A 12 7.13 -26.73 54.96
C THR A 12 6.33 -25.49 54.58
N PHE A 13 6.54 -24.40 55.31
CA PHE A 13 6.05 -23.06 54.98
C PHE A 13 6.73 -22.60 53.69
N LEU A 14 5.99 -22.51 52.59
CA LEU A 14 6.47 -21.87 51.36
C LEU A 14 6.11 -20.38 51.43
N LEU A 15 7.13 -19.58 51.69
CA LEU A 15 7.11 -18.12 51.64
C LEU A 15 6.79 -17.70 50.20
N VAL A 16 5.57 -17.22 49.93
CA VAL A 16 5.25 -16.58 48.65
C VAL A 16 5.97 -15.23 48.64
N LEU A 17 7.08 -15.18 47.91
CA LEU A 17 7.68 -13.93 47.46
C LEU A 17 6.68 -13.25 46.52
N ALA A 18 6.04 -12.20 47.03
CA ALA A 18 5.35 -11.21 46.22
C ALA A 18 6.40 -10.46 45.38
N VAL A 19 6.81 -11.06 44.27
CA VAL A 19 7.50 -10.36 43.19
C VAL A 19 6.45 -9.50 42.49
N GLY A 20 6.70 -8.19 42.50
CA GLY A 20 5.73 -7.15 42.24
C GLY A 20 4.94 -7.32 40.94
N ALA A 21 3.63 -7.10 41.07
CA ALA A 21 2.68 -6.90 39.98
C ALA A 21 2.91 -5.58 39.19
N SER A 22 4.08 -4.94 39.32
CA SER A 22 4.43 -3.69 38.65
C SER A 22 5.20 -3.88 37.32
N GLY A 23 5.59 -5.11 36.98
CA GLY A 23 6.39 -5.38 35.77
C GLY A 23 5.60 -5.44 34.45
N TYR A 24 4.29 -5.67 34.50
CA TYR A 24 3.48 -5.85 33.28
C TYR A 24 2.86 -4.55 32.72
N ALA A 25 2.79 -3.47 33.51
CA ALA A 25 2.14 -2.22 33.10
C ALA A 25 2.97 -1.31 32.17
N ASN A 26 4.22 -1.70 31.86
CA ASN A 26 5.18 -0.85 31.13
C ASN A 26 5.79 -1.54 29.91
N ARG A 27 5.11 -2.53 29.31
CA ARG A 27 5.58 -3.21 28.10
C ARG A 27 4.44 -3.35 27.09
N ILE A 28 4.73 -3.07 25.83
CA ILE A 28 3.81 -3.29 24.71
C ILE A 28 4.46 -4.12 23.61
N GLU A 29 3.68 -4.97 22.96
CA GLU A 29 4.05 -5.68 21.74
C GLU A 29 3.68 -4.84 20.51
N PHE A 30 4.61 -4.69 19.58
CA PHE A 30 4.41 -3.93 18.35
C PHE A 30 4.79 -4.74 17.12
N TRP A 31 3.87 -4.92 16.19
CA TRP A 31 4.17 -5.56 14.90
C TRP A 31 4.49 -4.51 13.85
N MET A 32 5.58 -4.70 13.11
CA MET A 32 5.95 -3.86 11.99
C MET A 32 6.25 -4.69 10.77
N GLN A 33 5.88 -4.20 9.59
CA GLN A 33 6.22 -4.87 8.36
C GLN A 33 7.72 -4.70 8.03
N ASN A 34 8.33 -5.67 7.36
CA ASN A 34 9.73 -5.57 6.90
C ASN A 34 9.83 -4.67 5.65
N TYR A 35 10.58 -3.57 5.75
CA TYR A 35 10.80 -2.60 4.69
C TYR A 35 12.27 -2.54 4.29
N ASP A 36 12.54 -3.00 3.07
CA ASP A 36 13.83 -2.86 2.38
C ASP A 36 14.98 -3.59 3.08
N ASN A 37 15.68 -2.90 3.98
CA ASN A 37 16.89 -3.36 4.63
C ASN A 37 16.64 -3.55 6.14
N LEU A 38 16.28 -4.78 6.51
CA LEU A 38 15.94 -5.13 7.88
C LEU A 38 17.00 -4.71 8.92
N PRO A 39 18.33 -4.86 8.69
CA PRO A 39 19.35 -4.30 9.57
C PRO A 39 19.25 -2.78 9.79
N ILE A 40 19.05 -1.99 8.73
CA ILE A 40 18.91 -0.53 8.83
C ILE A 40 17.61 -0.17 9.55
N GLN A 41 16.50 -0.80 9.17
CA GLN A 41 15.20 -0.64 9.83
C GLN A 41 15.31 -0.97 11.32
N SER A 42 15.89 -2.13 11.66
CA SER A 42 16.03 -2.58 13.05
C SER A 42 16.90 -1.64 13.88
N LYS A 43 17.97 -1.11 13.29
CA LYS A 43 18.79 -0.11 13.96
C LYS A 43 17.97 1.15 14.28
N CYS A 44 17.26 1.70 13.30
CA CYS A 44 16.41 2.87 13.48
C CYS A 44 15.32 2.65 14.54
N MET A 45 14.60 1.53 14.45
CA MET A 45 13.55 1.21 15.42
C MET A 45 14.11 1.01 16.83
N ASN A 46 15.26 0.35 16.99
CA ASN A 46 15.87 0.17 18.32
C ASN A 46 16.30 1.50 18.95
N GLU A 47 16.81 2.45 18.16
CA GLU A 47 17.12 3.80 18.64
C GLU A 47 15.84 4.54 19.08
N LEU A 48 14.79 4.51 18.27
CA LEU A 48 13.49 5.11 18.59
C LEU A 48 12.85 4.49 19.84
N ILE A 49 12.91 3.16 19.98
CA ILE A 49 12.41 2.44 21.15
C ILE A 49 13.20 2.84 22.41
N ALA A 50 14.53 2.98 22.31
CA ALA A 50 15.37 3.41 23.43
C ALA A 50 15.06 4.86 23.86
N GLU A 51 14.86 5.76 22.90
CA GLU A 51 14.45 7.16 23.14
C GLU A 51 13.07 7.21 23.81
N PHE A 52 12.09 6.49 23.26
CA PHE A 52 10.75 6.40 23.83
C PHE A 52 10.76 5.84 25.25
N LYS A 53 11.54 4.80 25.51
CA LYS A 53 11.71 4.23 26.86
C LYS A 53 12.33 5.23 27.84
N LYS A 54 13.29 6.03 27.39
CA LYS A 54 13.89 7.08 28.21
C LYS A 54 12.88 8.17 28.56
N GLU A 55 12.00 8.54 27.62
CA GLU A 55 10.96 9.56 27.84
C GLU A 55 9.82 9.08 28.75
N THR A 56 9.43 7.80 28.63
CA THR A 56 8.15 7.33 29.19
C THR A 56 8.29 6.21 30.22
N GLY A 57 9.42 5.52 30.27
CA GLY A 57 9.60 4.29 31.04
C GLY A 57 8.98 3.04 30.41
N ILE A 58 8.31 3.15 29.26
CA ILE A 58 7.65 2.05 28.56
C ILE A 58 8.65 1.31 27.67
N THR A 59 8.59 -0.02 27.66
CA THR A 59 9.36 -0.88 26.76
C THR A 59 8.49 -1.32 25.59
N VAL A 60 9.04 -1.32 24.37
CA VAL A 60 8.36 -1.81 23.17
C VAL A 60 9.11 -3.04 22.68
N ASP A 61 8.42 -4.17 22.57
CA ASP A 61 8.95 -5.39 21.98
C ASP A 61 8.44 -5.45 20.52
N ILE A 62 9.36 -5.32 19.56
CA ILE A 62 9.01 -5.26 18.13
C ILE A 62 9.17 -6.63 17.45
N GLU A 63 8.18 -6.99 16.64
CA GLU A 63 8.22 -8.14 15.73
C GLU A 63 8.13 -7.66 14.28
N TYR A 64 8.99 -8.19 13.41
CA TYR A 64 8.95 -7.90 11.98
C TYR A 64 8.15 -8.97 11.22
N VAL A 65 7.07 -8.56 10.57
CA VAL A 65 6.20 -9.41 9.75
C VAL A 65 6.65 -9.35 8.29
N ASN A 66 6.69 -10.50 7.61
CA ASN A 66 6.98 -10.59 6.18
C ASN A 66 5.74 -10.34 5.33
N TRP A 67 5.91 -9.77 4.13
CA TRP A 67 4.78 -9.29 3.31
C TRP A 67 3.86 -10.41 2.85
N ASP A 68 4.44 -11.58 2.59
CA ASP A 68 3.70 -12.77 2.15
C ASP A 68 2.78 -13.34 3.25
N GLU A 69 3.06 -13.03 4.51
CA GLU A 69 2.31 -13.52 5.67
C GLU A 69 1.38 -12.47 6.28
N ALA A 70 1.64 -11.19 6.01
CA ALA A 70 0.98 -10.06 6.65
C ALA A 70 -0.54 -10.10 6.51
N MET A 71 -1.06 -10.38 5.31
CA MET A 71 -2.50 -10.46 5.06
C MET A 71 -3.15 -11.55 5.91
N ASN A 72 -2.53 -12.72 6.02
CA ASN A 72 -3.05 -13.83 6.81
C ASN A 72 -3.05 -13.51 8.30
N ARG A 73 -1.99 -12.85 8.80
CA ARG A 73 -1.90 -12.45 10.22
C ARG A 73 -2.94 -11.40 10.58
N TRP A 74 -3.10 -10.35 9.78
CA TRP A 74 -4.09 -9.31 10.05
C TRP A 74 -5.53 -9.81 9.89
N THR A 75 -5.79 -10.73 8.96
CA THR A 75 -7.07 -11.46 8.86
C THR A 75 -7.36 -12.25 10.14
N LEU A 76 -6.37 -12.96 10.68
CA LEU A 76 -6.52 -13.70 11.93
C LEU A 76 -6.80 -12.76 13.12
N VAL A 77 -6.08 -11.65 13.22
CA VAL A 77 -6.32 -10.60 14.23
C VAL A 77 -7.75 -10.06 14.12
N ALA A 78 -8.20 -9.71 12.92
CA ALA A 78 -9.55 -9.17 12.68
C ALA A 78 -10.67 -10.20 12.91
N THR A 79 -10.36 -11.50 12.98
CA THR A 79 -11.33 -12.58 13.24
C THR A 79 -11.24 -13.15 14.65
N GLY A 80 -10.47 -12.52 15.54
CA GLY A 80 -10.39 -12.85 16.97
C GLY A 80 -9.22 -13.75 17.38
N GLY A 81 -8.21 -13.89 16.53
CA GLY A 81 -6.93 -14.48 16.92
C GLY A 81 -6.08 -13.56 17.80
N ALA A 82 -4.89 -14.05 18.18
CA ALA A 82 -3.94 -13.28 18.99
C ALA A 82 -3.44 -12.03 18.25
N ALA A 83 -3.37 -10.91 18.96
CA ALA A 83 -3.01 -9.60 18.42
C ALA A 83 -1.92 -8.94 19.28
N PRO A 84 -1.03 -8.13 18.68
CA PRO A 84 -0.12 -7.25 19.43
C PRO A 84 -0.92 -6.10 20.08
N ASP A 85 -0.27 -5.28 20.90
CA ASP A 85 -0.90 -4.08 21.46
C ASP A 85 -1.09 -2.98 20.40
N ALA A 86 -0.10 -2.80 19.52
CA ALA A 86 -0.12 -1.86 18.41
C ALA A 86 0.57 -2.44 17.17
N GLY A 87 0.38 -1.84 16.00
CA GLY A 87 1.08 -2.28 14.80
C GLY A 87 1.03 -1.33 13.62
N ASP A 88 1.96 -1.56 12.69
CA ASP A 88 1.91 -1.09 11.30
C ASP A 88 0.89 -1.91 10.52
N MET A 89 -0.22 -1.27 10.17
CA MET A 89 -1.37 -1.86 9.52
C MET A 89 -1.67 -1.16 8.18
N TYR A 90 -2.50 -1.83 7.39
CA TYR A 90 -3.02 -1.36 6.11
C TYR A 90 -4.47 -1.84 5.96
N TRP A 91 -5.21 -1.37 4.96
CA TRP A 91 -6.58 -1.82 4.67
C TRP A 91 -7.53 -1.70 5.87
N LEU A 92 -7.54 -0.51 6.47
CA LEU A 92 -8.30 -0.19 7.67
C LEU A 92 -9.78 -0.62 7.54
N TYR A 93 -10.44 -0.25 6.44
CA TYR A 93 -11.88 -0.46 6.31
C TYR A 93 -12.22 -1.94 6.34
N THR A 94 -11.46 -2.76 5.61
CA THR A 94 -11.63 -4.21 5.56
C THR A 94 -11.44 -4.85 6.93
N PHE A 95 -10.33 -4.57 7.62
CA PHE A 95 -10.06 -5.20 8.91
C PHE A 95 -10.97 -4.70 10.03
N SER A 96 -11.37 -3.43 10.01
CA SER A 96 -12.35 -2.88 10.96
C SER A 96 -13.73 -3.51 10.78
N ASP A 97 -14.19 -3.70 9.53
CA ASP A 97 -15.48 -4.34 9.27
C ASP A 97 -15.46 -5.83 9.64
N MET A 98 -14.41 -6.56 9.28
CA MET A 98 -14.23 -7.96 9.69
C MET A 98 -14.25 -8.11 11.21
N GLY A 99 -13.62 -7.17 11.92
CA GLY A 99 -13.58 -7.13 13.38
C GLY A 99 -14.91 -6.84 14.04
N GLY A 100 -15.88 -6.25 13.32
CA GLY A 100 -17.22 -5.95 13.83
C GLY A 100 -17.22 -5.12 15.12
N GLY A 101 -16.21 -4.26 15.32
CA GLY A 101 -16.01 -3.46 16.53
C GLY A 101 -15.57 -4.25 17.78
N LYS A 102 -15.11 -5.50 17.62
CA LYS A 102 -14.65 -6.36 18.72
C LYS A 102 -13.19 -6.78 18.60
N TYR A 103 -12.69 -6.87 17.37
CA TYR A 103 -11.34 -7.32 17.02
C TYR A 103 -10.73 -6.37 15.99
N GLY A 104 -9.44 -6.52 15.71
CA GLY A 104 -8.75 -5.67 14.75
C GLY A 104 -8.42 -4.27 15.31
N PRO A 105 -8.27 -3.26 14.42
CA PRO A 105 -7.95 -1.89 14.81
C PRO A 105 -9.03 -1.29 15.71
N MET A 106 -8.64 -0.68 16.82
CA MET A 106 -9.57 0.06 17.68
C MET A 106 -9.63 1.55 17.28
N PRO A 107 -10.80 2.20 17.38
CA PRO A 107 -10.90 3.65 17.21
C PRO A 107 -10.17 4.36 18.36
N LEU A 108 -9.58 5.50 18.04
CA LEU A 108 -8.72 6.30 18.91
C LEU A 108 -9.28 7.73 19.12
N ASP A 109 -10.59 7.92 18.96
CA ASP A 109 -11.24 9.23 19.02
C ASP A 109 -10.95 9.97 20.34
N GLU A 110 -10.93 9.24 21.46
CA GLU A 110 -10.61 9.76 22.80
C GLU A 110 -9.15 10.25 22.93
N TYR A 111 -8.30 9.89 21.97
CA TYR A 111 -6.86 10.17 21.97
C TYR A 111 -6.42 11.06 20.80
N VAL A 112 -7.34 11.56 19.96
CA VAL A 112 -7.00 12.32 18.74
C VAL A 112 -6.07 13.49 19.02
N ASP A 113 -6.29 14.22 20.11
CA ASP A 113 -5.43 15.34 20.53
C ASP A 113 -3.99 14.89 20.86
N GLN A 114 -3.82 13.65 21.33
CA GLN A 114 -2.51 13.08 21.66
C GLN A 114 -1.78 12.58 20.41
N LEU A 115 -2.50 12.16 19.36
CA LEU A 115 -1.92 11.58 18.15
C LEU A 115 -1.14 12.59 17.30
N GLY A 116 -1.39 13.90 17.45
CA GLY A 116 -0.62 14.94 16.76
C GLY A 116 -0.82 14.99 15.24
N LEU A 117 -2.07 14.87 14.77
CA LEU A 117 -2.40 14.64 13.36
C LEU A 117 -2.42 15.90 12.47
N ASP A 118 -2.34 17.11 13.04
CA ASP A 118 -2.46 18.37 12.30
C ASP A 118 -1.44 18.52 11.15
N GLY A 119 -0.27 17.90 11.31
CA GLY A 119 0.84 17.97 10.35
C GLY A 119 0.72 17.05 9.12
N PHE A 120 -0.32 16.23 9.00
CA PHE A 120 -0.39 15.17 7.98
C PHE A 120 -1.20 15.55 6.74
N PHE A 121 -0.82 15.06 5.56
CA PHE A 121 -1.59 15.31 4.33
C PHE A 121 -3.05 14.85 4.48
N PRO A 122 -4.04 15.62 3.98
CA PRO A 122 -5.45 15.26 4.09
C PRO A 122 -5.80 13.88 3.50
N SER A 123 -5.15 13.50 2.39
CA SER A 123 -5.32 12.18 1.78
C SER A 123 -4.88 11.05 2.71
N SER A 124 -3.76 11.22 3.41
CA SER A 124 -3.27 10.24 4.38
C SER A 124 -4.15 10.18 5.64
N LEU A 125 -4.74 11.30 6.06
CA LEU A 125 -5.71 11.33 7.16
C LEU A 125 -7.01 10.60 6.80
N ALA A 126 -7.46 10.71 5.55
CA ALA A 126 -8.61 9.94 5.06
C ALA A 126 -8.35 8.42 5.12
N ASP A 127 -7.13 7.97 4.82
CA ASP A 127 -6.78 6.54 4.86
C ASP A 127 -6.78 5.92 6.28
N VAL A 128 -6.76 6.75 7.33
CA VAL A 128 -6.83 6.31 8.74
C VAL A 128 -8.15 6.68 9.43
N THR A 129 -9.10 7.23 8.68
CA THR A 129 -10.42 7.62 9.18
C THR A 129 -11.48 6.71 8.58
N TYR A 130 -12.21 5.97 9.40
CA TYR A 130 -13.26 5.07 8.92
C TYR A 130 -14.57 5.33 9.66
N LYS A 131 -15.67 5.49 8.91
CA LYS A 131 -17.02 5.77 9.46
C LYS A 131 -17.04 6.95 10.47
N GLY A 132 -16.19 7.95 10.24
CA GLY A 132 -16.07 9.14 11.09
C GLY A 132 -15.16 8.98 12.31
N HIS A 133 -14.53 7.83 12.48
CA HIS A 133 -13.63 7.53 13.59
C HIS A 133 -12.17 7.48 13.13
N VAL A 134 -11.25 7.99 13.95
CA VAL A 134 -9.80 7.96 13.68
C VAL A 134 -9.20 6.68 14.27
N TYR A 135 -8.40 5.94 13.50
CA TYR A 135 -7.86 4.64 13.94
C TYR A 135 -6.34 4.63 14.14
N GLY A 136 -5.65 5.73 13.84
CA GLY A 136 -4.20 5.76 13.99
C GLY A 136 -3.50 6.93 13.34
N VAL A 137 -2.19 6.75 13.19
CA VAL A 137 -1.26 7.72 12.65
C VAL A 137 -0.77 7.22 11.29
N PRO A 138 -1.01 7.94 10.19
CA PRO A 138 -0.43 7.58 8.90
C PRO A 138 1.09 7.63 9.00
N TRP A 139 1.84 6.72 8.36
CA TRP A 139 3.30 6.75 8.45
C TRP A 139 4.06 6.54 7.14
N ARG A 140 3.45 5.92 6.13
CA ARG A 140 4.01 5.83 4.78
C ARG A 140 2.96 6.14 3.73
N ILE A 141 3.36 6.86 2.70
CA ILE A 141 2.55 7.08 1.50
C ILE A 141 2.81 5.95 0.51
N ASP A 142 1.73 5.35 0.02
CA ASP A 142 1.75 4.40 -1.09
C ASP A 142 1.00 5.00 -2.28
N ILE A 143 1.74 5.70 -3.16
CA ILE A 143 1.16 6.46 -4.26
C ILE A 143 1.61 5.93 -5.62
N ARG A 144 0.77 6.06 -6.65
CA ARG A 144 1.09 5.63 -8.02
C ARG A 144 1.28 6.85 -8.92
N LEU A 145 2.48 6.99 -9.48
CA LEU A 145 2.87 8.08 -10.37
C LEU A 145 3.39 7.54 -11.71
N MET A 146 3.63 8.41 -12.68
CA MET A 146 4.26 8.03 -13.94
C MET A 146 5.78 8.08 -13.82
N ALA A 147 6.46 7.12 -14.45
CA ALA A 147 7.90 7.16 -14.71
C ALA A 147 8.17 7.24 -16.21
N TYR A 148 9.16 8.03 -16.60
CA TYR A 148 9.54 8.16 -18.00
C TYR A 148 11.04 8.42 -18.21
N ARG A 149 11.50 8.14 -19.43
CA ARG A 149 12.88 8.32 -19.88
C ARG A 149 13.08 9.68 -20.53
N THR A 150 13.81 10.58 -19.86
CA THR A 150 14.05 11.95 -20.35
C THR A 150 14.88 11.97 -21.64
N ASP A 151 15.79 11.02 -21.82
CA ASP A 151 16.59 10.87 -23.04
C ASP A 151 15.75 10.41 -24.25
N TYR A 152 14.77 9.53 -24.03
CA TYR A 152 13.83 9.15 -25.10
C TYR A 152 12.83 10.25 -25.41
N PHE A 153 12.41 11.03 -24.40
CA PHE A 153 11.61 12.22 -24.62
C PHE A 153 12.38 13.24 -25.47
N ALA A 154 13.66 13.50 -25.15
CA ALA A 154 14.52 14.37 -25.94
C ALA A 154 14.73 13.85 -27.38
N GLU A 155 14.95 12.53 -27.57
CA GLU A 155 15.02 11.89 -28.91
C GLU A 155 13.76 12.19 -29.74
N ALA A 156 12.59 12.19 -29.09
CA ALA A 156 11.28 12.44 -29.72
C ALA A 156 10.86 13.92 -29.75
N GLY A 157 11.70 14.85 -29.27
CA GLY A 157 11.39 16.28 -29.19
C GLY A 157 10.29 16.63 -28.17
N LEU A 158 10.10 15.81 -27.13
CA LEU A 158 9.17 16.02 -26.03
C LEU A 158 9.91 16.65 -24.84
N THR A 159 9.33 17.69 -24.23
CA THR A 159 9.94 18.40 -23.09
C THR A 159 9.15 18.30 -21.81
N GLU A 160 7.86 17.96 -21.89
CA GLU A 160 6.95 17.86 -20.76
C GLU A 160 6.45 16.43 -20.60
N ALA A 161 5.92 16.09 -19.42
CA ALA A 161 5.20 14.83 -19.21
C ALA A 161 3.78 14.91 -19.82
N PRO A 162 3.20 13.79 -20.30
CA PRO A 162 1.81 13.77 -20.76
C PRO A 162 0.86 14.10 -19.61
N GLN A 163 -0.22 14.83 -19.89
CA GLN A 163 -1.20 15.21 -18.86
C GLN A 163 -2.53 14.49 -19.02
N THR A 164 -2.89 14.07 -20.23
CA THR A 164 -4.13 13.35 -20.50
C THR A 164 -3.90 11.97 -21.14
N TRP A 165 -4.94 11.15 -21.21
CA TRP A 165 -4.92 9.88 -21.96
C TRP A 165 -4.56 10.08 -23.44
N GLU A 166 -5.05 11.17 -24.04
CA GLU A 166 -4.74 11.53 -25.41
C GLU A 166 -3.25 11.90 -25.56
N ASP A 167 -2.70 12.68 -24.62
CA ASP A 167 -1.26 12.97 -24.58
C ASP A 167 -0.44 11.69 -24.40
N LEU A 168 -0.85 10.81 -23.47
CA LEU A 168 -0.18 9.54 -23.21
C LEU A 168 -0.11 8.71 -24.48
N LEU A 169 -1.23 8.55 -25.18
CA LEU A 169 -1.27 7.82 -26.44
C LEU A 169 -0.37 8.47 -27.50
N ASN A 170 -0.49 9.78 -27.69
CA ASN A 170 0.31 10.53 -28.66
C ASN A 170 1.81 10.39 -28.37
N TYR A 171 2.20 10.43 -27.10
CA TYR A 171 3.60 10.34 -26.68
C TYR A 171 4.09 8.90 -26.81
N ALA A 172 3.28 7.92 -26.39
CA ALA A 172 3.60 6.52 -26.55
C ALA A 172 3.79 6.14 -28.02
N GLN A 173 2.99 6.69 -28.94
CA GLN A 173 3.18 6.50 -30.38
C GLN A 173 4.51 7.08 -30.88
N LYS A 174 4.87 8.30 -30.47
CA LYS A 174 6.16 8.93 -30.84
C LYS A 174 7.37 8.20 -30.27
N LEU A 175 7.23 7.65 -29.06
CA LEU A 175 8.31 6.96 -28.34
C LEU A 175 8.47 5.50 -28.78
N THR A 176 7.44 4.92 -29.41
CA THR A 176 7.49 3.59 -29.99
C THR A 176 8.41 3.58 -31.20
N LYS A 177 9.49 2.81 -31.12
CA LYS A 177 10.52 2.72 -32.16
C LYS A 177 10.49 1.35 -32.80
N ARG A 178 10.45 1.33 -34.14
CA ARG A 178 10.42 0.12 -34.96
C ARG A 178 11.62 0.09 -35.89
N THR A 179 12.19 -1.09 -36.08
CA THR A 179 13.15 -1.35 -37.15
C THR A 179 12.50 -1.26 -38.52
N SER A 180 13.32 -1.21 -39.57
CA SER A 180 12.85 -1.16 -40.96
C SER A 180 12.02 -2.39 -41.38
N ASP A 181 12.20 -3.53 -40.71
CA ASP A 181 11.41 -4.76 -40.92
C ASP A 181 10.12 -4.82 -40.06
N GLY A 182 9.80 -3.74 -39.35
CA GLY A 182 8.56 -3.59 -38.59
C GLY A 182 8.59 -4.14 -37.15
N ARG A 183 9.70 -4.76 -36.73
CA ARG A 183 9.86 -5.22 -35.34
C ARG A 183 9.99 -4.03 -34.39
N VAL A 184 9.27 -4.07 -33.27
CA VAL A 184 9.37 -3.04 -32.24
C VAL A 184 10.66 -3.25 -31.44
N GLU A 185 11.52 -2.24 -31.39
CA GLU A 185 12.73 -2.23 -30.55
C GLU A 185 12.45 -1.66 -29.16
N ARG A 186 11.53 -0.69 -29.11
CA ARG A 186 11.10 0.01 -27.91
C ARG A 186 9.62 0.35 -28.02
N TYR A 187 8.86 0.00 -27.00
CA TYR A 187 7.48 0.43 -26.81
C TYR A 187 7.44 1.78 -26.11
N GLY A 188 6.47 2.61 -26.47
CA GLY A 188 6.28 3.91 -25.83
C GLY A 188 5.80 3.81 -24.39
N LEU A 189 5.05 2.75 -24.08
CA LEU A 189 4.48 2.51 -22.76
C LEU A 189 4.63 1.04 -22.37
N ALA A 190 4.95 0.79 -21.10
CA ALA A 190 4.79 -0.51 -20.48
C ALA A 190 3.64 -0.45 -19.46
N LEU A 191 2.81 -1.48 -19.47
CA LEU A 191 1.74 -1.71 -18.49
C LEU A 191 2.04 -3.00 -17.75
N ARG A 192 1.55 -3.14 -16.53
CA ARG A 192 1.87 -4.29 -15.68
C ARG A 192 1.03 -5.53 -16.04
N ASN A 193 1.65 -6.72 -16.14
CA ASN A 193 0.92 -8.00 -16.26
C ASN A 193 0.29 -8.39 -14.92
N ASN A 194 1.12 -8.68 -13.90
CA ASN A 194 0.66 -9.27 -12.65
C ASN A 194 -0.11 -8.23 -11.84
N ILE A 195 -1.36 -8.54 -11.47
CA ILE A 195 -2.19 -7.51 -10.87
C ILE A 195 -1.62 -7.05 -9.55
N ASP A 196 -1.38 -5.76 -9.51
CA ASP A 196 -1.40 -5.02 -8.28
C ASP A 196 -2.48 -3.97 -8.51
N VAL A 197 -3.56 -4.07 -7.73
CA VAL A 197 -4.82 -3.33 -7.99
C VAL A 197 -4.60 -1.83 -8.03
N GLN A 198 -3.53 -1.40 -7.37
CA GLN A 198 -2.99 -0.06 -7.31
C GLN A 198 -2.66 0.50 -8.71
N GLN A 199 -2.37 -0.37 -9.69
CA GLN A 199 -2.06 -0.01 -11.08
C GLN A 199 -3.27 -0.04 -12.02
N VAL A 200 -4.35 -0.74 -11.63
CA VAL A 200 -5.55 -0.88 -12.47
C VAL A 200 -6.62 0.14 -12.08
N LEU A 201 -6.82 0.36 -10.78
CA LEU A 201 -7.83 1.27 -10.27
C LEU A 201 -7.70 2.72 -10.79
N PRO A 202 -6.50 3.31 -10.94
CA PRO A 202 -6.36 4.66 -11.48
C PRO A 202 -6.99 4.83 -12.86
N TRP A 203 -6.92 3.85 -13.76
CA TRP A 203 -7.57 3.93 -15.07
C TRP A 203 -9.08 4.07 -14.94
N VAL A 204 -9.69 3.30 -14.04
CA VAL A 204 -11.14 3.34 -13.79
C VAL A 204 -11.55 4.69 -13.19
N TRP A 205 -10.80 5.17 -12.20
CA TRP A 205 -11.07 6.47 -11.56
C TRP A 205 -10.87 7.64 -12.51
N GLN A 206 -9.85 7.60 -13.37
CA GLN A 206 -9.62 8.62 -14.40
C GLN A 206 -10.75 8.67 -15.43
N ALA A 207 -11.40 7.54 -15.73
CA ALA A 207 -12.61 7.48 -16.54
C ALA A 207 -13.88 7.95 -15.80
N GLY A 208 -13.77 8.30 -14.52
CA GLY A 208 -14.89 8.72 -13.66
C GLY A 208 -15.68 7.55 -13.04
N GLY A 209 -15.16 6.32 -13.16
CA GLY A 209 -15.79 5.13 -12.61
C GLY A 209 -15.31 4.81 -11.20
N GLU A 210 -15.99 3.86 -10.57
CA GLU A 210 -15.63 3.28 -9.27
C GLU A 210 -15.78 1.76 -9.34
N ILE A 211 -15.25 1.05 -8.35
CA ILE A 211 -15.36 -0.41 -8.29
C ILE A 211 -16.52 -0.90 -7.43
N MET A 212 -17.08 -0.02 -6.60
CA MET A 212 -18.24 -0.29 -5.78
C MET A 212 -18.92 1.01 -5.33
N SER A 213 -20.20 0.91 -4.96
CA SER A 213 -20.93 2.03 -4.37
C SER A 213 -20.27 2.55 -3.08
N SER A 214 -20.52 3.81 -2.74
CA SER A 214 -19.95 4.47 -1.56
C SER A 214 -20.33 3.80 -0.23
N ASP A 215 -21.41 3.03 -0.20
CA ASP A 215 -21.83 2.22 0.95
C ASP A 215 -21.31 0.77 0.91
N GLY A 216 -20.51 0.43 -0.10
CA GLY A 216 -19.86 -0.86 -0.26
C GLY A 216 -20.81 -2.02 -0.51
N LYS A 217 -22.02 -1.74 -1.02
CA LYS A 217 -23.03 -2.77 -1.27
C LYS A 217 -23.09 -3.21 -2.73
N ILE A 218 -22.93 -2.31 -3.68
CA ILE A 218 -23.13 -2.61 -5.10
C ILE A 218 -21.76 -2.64 -5.79
N ALA A 219 -21.40 -3.75 -6.44
CA ALA A 219 -20.22 -3.82 -7.29
C ALA A 219 -20.40 -2.96 -8.56
N GLN A 220 -19.32 -2.39 -9.11
CA GLN A 220 -19.39 -1.46 -10.26
C GLN A 220 -18.39 -1.79 -11.38
N PHE A 221 -18.23 -3.08 -11.68
CA PHE A 221 -17.34 -3.57 -12.74
C PHE A 221 -17.96 -3.51 -14.14
N ASP A 222 -19.30 -3.53 -14.23
CA ASP A 222 -20.05 -3.43 -15.50
C ASP A 222 -20.71 -2.05 -15.63
N THR A 223 -19.87 -1.01 -15.69
CA THR A 223 -20.28 0.39 -15.89
C THR A 223 -19.68 0.94 -17.19
N PRO A 224 -20.32 1.97 -17.81
CA PRO A 224 -19.75 2.63 -18.98
C PRO A 224 -18.32 3.14 -18.76
N GLU A 225 -18.04 3.70 -17.58
CA GLU A 225 -16.73 4.25 -17.21
C GLU A 225 -15.67 3.15 -17.05
N PHE A 226 -16.01 2.04 -16.39
CA PHE A 226 -15.11 0.90 -16.27
C PHE A 226 -14.79 0.29 -17.64
N LYS A 227 -15.82 0.17 -18.49
CA LYS A 227 -15.68 -0.31 -19.87
C LYS A 227 -14.78 0.59 -20.70
N GLU A 228 -14.96 1.91 -20.61
CA GLU A 228 -14.11 2.89 -21.28
C GLU A 228 -12.64 2.73 -20.88
N ALA A 229 -12.35 2.60 -19.59
CA ALA A 229 -11.00 2.40 -19.09
C ALA A 229 -10.35 1.11 -19.61
N MET A 230 -11.05 -0.02 -19.52
CA MET A 230 -10.51 -1.31 -19.98
C MET A 230 -10.40 -1.37 -21.52
N GLN A 231 -11.29 -0.68 -22.24
CA GLN A 231 -11.16 -0.55 -23.69
C GLN A 231 -9.96 0.30 -24.08
N PHE A 232 -9.70 1.40 -23.36
CA PHE A 232 -8.51 2.22 -23.61
C PHE A 232 -7.22 1.41 -23.42
N VAL A 233 -7.14 0.64 -22.33
CA VAL A 233 -6.02 -0.30 -22.09
C VAL A 233 -5.87 -1.31 -23.23
N ARG A 234 -6.96 -1.95 -23.69
CA ARG A 234 -6.92 -2.87 -24.84
C ARG A 234 -6.46 -2.18 -26.11
N ASP A 235 -6.94 -0.97 -26.37
CA ASP A 235 -6.56 -0.20 -27.55
C ASP A 235 -5.07 0.14 -27.55
N LEU A 236 -4.48 0.51 -26.40
CA LEU A 236 -3.03 0.75 -26.27
C LEU A 236 -2.19 -0.47 -26.68
N ILE A 237 -2.66 -1.68 -26.33
CA ILE A 237 -1.97 -2.94 -26.64
C ILE A 237 -2.19 -3.36 -28.09
N TYR A 238 -3.45 -3.43 -28.53
CA TYR A 238 -3.82 -4.16 -29.75
C TYR A 238 -4.14 -3.29 -30.96
N LYS A 239 -4.60 -2.06 -30.74
CA LYS A 239 -4.98 -1.14 -31.83
C LYS A 239 -3.85 -0.17 -32.16
N TYR A 240 -3.23 0.39 -31.12
CA TYR A 240 -2.15 1.35 -31.25
C TYR A 240 -0.77 0.70 -31.15
N GLU A 241 -0.68 -0.52 -30.61
CA GLU A 241 0.55 -1.30 -30.50
C GLU A 241 1.71 -0.51 -29.85
N VAL A 242 1.39 0.29 -28.84
CA VAL A 242 2.36 1.10 -28.08
C VAL A 242 2.79 0.43 -26.78
N VAL A 243 2.19 -0.72 -26.46
CA VAL A 243 2.53 -1.63 -25.35
C VAL A 243 2.93 -2.98 -25.92
N SER A 244 3.92 -3.63 -25.29
CA SER A 244 4.37 -4.94 -25.71
C SER A 244 3.26 -5.99 -25.62
N PRO A 245 2.99 -6.77 -26.68
CA PRO A 245 2.05 -7.89 -26.60
C PRO A 245 2.57 -9.01 -25.71
N PHE A 246 3.87 -9.02 -25.37
CA PHE A 246 4.43 -9.93 -24.38
C PHE A 246 3.88 -9.68 -22.97
N ILE A 247 3.12 -8.60 -22.76
CA ILE A 247 2.37 -8.36 -21.51
C ILE A 247 1.48 -9.53 -21.13
N THR A 248 1.09 -10.44 -22.01
CA THR A 248 0.30 -11.63 -21.64
C THR A 248 1.14 -12.75 -21.00
N ASP A 249 2.47 -12.71 -21.11
CA ASP A 249 3.33 -13.74 -20.55
C ASP A 249 3.45 -13.58 -19.03
N PRO A 250 3.27 -14.65 -18.22
CA PRO A 250 3.40 -14.56 -16.76
C PRO A 250 4.77 -14.07 -16.25
N SER A 251 5.83 -14.18 -17.07
CA SER A 251 7.17 -13.67 -16.76
C SER A 251 7.36 -12.20 -17.12
N TYR A 252 6.39 -11.57 -17.79
CA TYR A 252 6.46 -10.16 -18.15
C TYR A 252 6.48 -9.26 -16.91
N ASN A 253 7.36 -8.26 -16.94
CA ASN A 253 7.46 -7.24 -15.92
C ASN A 253 7.80 -5.89 -16.57
N GLU A 254 6.95 -4.89 -16.35
CA GLU A 254 7.08 -3.55 -16.92
C GLU A 254 8.38 -2.85 -16.51
N VAL A 255 8.87 -3.12 -15.30
CA VAL A 255 10.12 -2.58 -14.78
C VAL A 255 11.31 -3.28 -15.43
N ASP A 256 11.23 -4.57 -15.77
CA ASP A 256 12.25 -5.25 -16.58
C ASP A 256 12.29 -4.71 -18.02
N GLU A 257 11.14 -4.45 -18.64
CA GLU A 257 11.09 -3.82 -19.97
C GLU A 257 11.74 -2.43 -19.97
N PHE A 258 11.44 -1.60 -18.96
CA PHE A 258 12.06 -0.29 -18.80
C PHE A 258 13.56 -0.39 -18.53
N ARG A 259 13.99 -1.29 -17.63
CA ARG A 259 15.42 -1.56 -17.34
C ARG A 259 16.19 -2.01 -18.56
N ALA A 260 15.58 -2.84 -19.38
CA ALA A 260 16.18 -3.37 -20.60
C ALA A 260 16.07 -2.42 -21.80
N ASN A 261 15.73 -1.15 -21.59
CA ASN A 261 15.59 -0.12 -22.63
C ASN A 261 14.45 -0.38 -23.64
N ARG A 262 13.54 -1.32 -23.35
CA ARG A 262 12.44 -1.72 -24.23
C ARG A 262 11.13 -0.97 -23.99
N ALA A 263 11.06 -0.13 -22.96
CA ALA A 263 9.94 0.77 -22.69
C ALA A 263 10.41 2.19 -22.38
N ALA A 264 9.66 3.20 -22.85
CA ALA A 264 9.97 4.61 -22.61
C ALA A 264 9.24 5.22 -21.40
N MET A 265 8.02 4.77 -21.15
CA MET A 265 7.19 5.19 -20.02
C MET A 265 6.65 3.96 -19.29
N ILE A 266 6.42 4.09 -17.99
CA ILE A 266 5.55 3.21 -17.22
C ILE A 266 4.58 4.13 -16.46
N ASP A 267 3.28 3.91 -16.61
CA ASP A 267 2.31 4.62 -15.78
C ASP A 267 1.95 3.82 -14.53
N HIS A 268 1.53 4.53 -13.49
CA HIS A 268 1.11 4.01 -12.20
C HIS A 268 2.19 3.15 -11.50
N VAL A 269 3.43 3.61 -11.43
CA VAL A 269 4.50 2.95 -10.66
C VAL A 269 4.50 3.41 -9.21
N GLY A 270 5.05 2.60 -8.31
CA GLY A 270 5.30 3.03 -6.93
C GLY A 270 6.61 3.85 -6.80
N PRO A 271 6.77 4.64 -5.72
CA PRO A 271 7.98 5.45 -5.51
C PRO A 271 9.26 4.63 -5.36
N SER A 272 9.13 3.32 -5.06
CA SER A 272 10.24 2.37 -4.93
C SER A 272 10.98 2.13 -6.24
N LEU A 273 10.40 2.45 -7.40
CA LEU A 273 11.05 2.24 -8.70
C LEU A 273 12.46 2.85 -8.75
N LYS A 274 12.63 4.08 -8.27
CA LYS A 274 13.94 4.74 -8.28
C LYS A 274 14.98 3.97 -7.46
N ARG A 275 14.61 3.51 -6.26
CA ARG A 275 15.47 2.63 -5.45
C ARG A 275 15.84 1.37 -6.23
N ASP A 276 14.85 0.71 -6.80
CA ASP A 276 15.05 -0.56 -7.48
C ASP A 276 16.00 -0.39 -8.68
N LEU A 277 15.93 0.76 -9.37
CA LEU A 277 16.86 1.15 -10.43
C LEU A 277 18.26 1.50 -9.90
N GLU A 278 18.40 2.21 -8.78
CA GLU A 278 19.71 2.46 -8.17
C GLU A 278 20.46 1.15 -7.85
N LEU A 279 19.74 0.11 -7.45
CA LEU A 279 20.31 -1.19 -7.12
C LEU A 279 20.58 -2.06 -8.36
N THR A 280 19.71 -2.01 -9.37
CA THR A 280 19.73 -3.00 -10.47
C THR A 280 20.10 -2.42 -11.84
N ALA A 281 19.97 -1.11 -12.03
CA ALA A 281 20.24 -0.41 -13.29
C ALA A 281 20.63 1.07 -13.04
N PRO A 282 21.70 1.37 -12.28
CA PRO A 282 22.04 2.73 -11.85
C PRO A 282 22.29 3.70 -13.00
N GLN A 283 22.67 3.20 -14.18
CA GLN A 283 22.82 3.99 -15.41
C GLN A 283 21.53 4.65 -15.88
N LEU A 284 20.36 4.17 -15.44
CA LEU A 284 19.06 4.74 -15.79
C LEU A 284 18.61 5.86 -14.85
N VAL A 285 19.21 5.96 -13.66
CA VAL A 285 18.82 6.98 -12.66
C VAL A 285 18.97 8.41 -13.19
N PRO A 286 20.05 8.79 -13.92
CA PRO A 286 20.19 10.16 -14.45
C PRO A 286 19.16 10.54 -15.52
N VAL A 287 18.51 9.55 -16.13
CA VAL A 287 17.53 9.75 -17.21
C VAL A 287 16.11 9.33 -16.78
N LEU A 288 15.92 9.03 -15.50
CA LEU A 288 14.62 8.77 -14.89
C LEU A 288 13.99 10.08 -14.46
N ALA A 289 12.75 10.31 -14.87
CA ALA A 289 11.91 11.36 -14.31
C ALA A 289 10.56 10.79 -13.90
N GLY A 290 9.94 11.45 -12.92
CA GLY A 290 8.59 11.16 -12.44
C GLY A 290 7.63 12.28 -12.79
N ALA A 291 6.34 11.96 -12.94
CA ALA A 291 5.27 12.95 -13.09
C ALA A 291 3.99 12.45 -12.43
N PRO A 292 3.05 13.33 -12.01
CA PRO A 292 1.71 12.90 -11.63
C PRO A 292 1.04 12.09 -12.74
N PRO A 293 0.10 11.17 -12.42
CA PRO A 293 -0.52 10.31 -13.42
C PRO A 293 -1.27 11.15 -14.46
N VAL A 294 -1.54 10.57 -15.63
CA VAL A 294 -2.41 11.25 -16.60
C VAL A 294 -3.85 11.30 -16.11
N GLY A 295 -4.61 12.25 -16.65
CA GLY A 295 -6.04 12.37 -16.44
C GLY A 295 -6.86 11.99 -17.66
N HIS A 296 -8.16 11.84 -17.45
CA HIS A 296 -9.15 11.82 -18.52
C HIS A 296 -10.37 12.67 -18.13
N LYS A 297 -11.41 12.07 -17.53
CA LYS A 297 -12.51 12.82 -16.90
C LYS A 297 -12.13 13.34 -15.51
N ALA A 298 -11.23 12.62 -14.85
CA ALA A 298 -10.54 13.04 -13.64
C ALA A 298 -9.05 12.69 -13.74
N ARG A 299 -8.23 13.28 -12.87
CA ARG A 299 -6.79 13.00 -12.77
C ARG A 299 -6.54 12.39 -11.40
N HIS A 300 -6.69 11.07 -11.31
CA HIS A 300 -6.59 10.33 -10.07
C HIS A 300 -5.36 9.42 -10.04
N ALA A 301 -4.60 9.51 -8.96
CA ALA A 301 -3.54 8.60 -8.56
C ALA A 301 -4.09 7.65 -7.50
N TYR A 302 -3.70 6.38 -7.55
CA TYR A 302 -3.86 5.55 -6.36
C TYR A 302 -3.03 6.12 -5.22
N SER A 303 -3.66 6.29 -4.06
CA SER A 303 -3.02 6.71 -2.83
C SER A 303 -3.55 5.87 -1.68
N GLY A 304 -2.65 5.17 -1.00
CA GLY A 304 -2.92 4.60 0.31
C GLY A 304 -1.92 5.09 1.34
N ALA A 305 -2.21 4.81 2.60
CA ALA A 305 -1.27 4.96 3.69
C ALA A 305 -1.16 3.68 4.49
N GLY A 306 0.07 3.29 4.82
CA GLY A 306 0.31 2.45 5.99
C GLY A 306 0.11 3.31 7.24
N TYR A 307 -0.43 2.73 8.31
CA TYR A 307 -0.71 3.46 9.53
C TYR A 307 -0.31 2.69 10.78
N PHE A 308 0.12 3.41 11.80
CA PHE A 308 0.31 2.87 13.13
C PHE A 308 -1.00 2.99 13.91
N GLY A 309 -1.53 1.86 14.36
CA GLY A 309 -2.77 1.83 15.15
C GLY A 309 -2.65 0.92 16.37
N VAL A 310 -3.65 1.02 17.25
CA VAL A 310 -3.79 0.19 18.44
C VAL A 310 -4.84 -0.88 18.17
N LEU A 311 -4.68 -2.07 18.74
CA LEU A 311 -5.56 -3.20 18.49
C LEU A 311 -6.53 -3.43 19.65
N TYR A 312 -7.76 -3.83 19.33
CA TYR A 312 -8.71 -4.31 20.34
C TYR A 312 -8.11 -5.46 21.16
N GLY A 313 -8.39 -5.47 22.46
CA GLY A 313 -7.95 -6.52 23.38
C GLY A 313 -6.69 -6.18 24.19
N THR A 314 -5.93 -5.15 23.80
CA THR A 314 -4.78 -4.67 24.58
C THR A 314 -5.20 -4.32 26.02
N LYS A 315 -4.30 -4.59 26.98
CA LYS A 315 -4.42 -4.14 28.38
C LYS A 315 -3.63 -2.87 28.67
N ASN A 316 -2.94 -2.34 27.67
CA ASN A 316 -1.97 -1.25 27.76
C ASN A 316 -2.29 -0.11 26.79
N VAL A 317 -3.57 0.26 26.66
CA VAL A 317 -4.06 1.24 25.65
C VAL A 317 -3.27 2.55 25.72
N GLU A 318 -3.10 3.12 26.91
CA GLU A 318 -2.39 4.40 27.08
C GLU A 318 -0.92 4.31 26.69
N ALA A 319 -0.28 3.16 26.92
CA ALA A 319 1.11 2.95 26.52
C ALA A 319 1.22 2.78 25.00
N ALA A 320 0.30 2.05 24.38
CA ALA A 320 0.22 1.86 22.94
C ALA A 320 -0.08 3.19 22.20
N VAL A 321 -1.01 3.99 22.72
CA VAL A 321 -1.32 5.34 22.21
C VAL A 321 -0.10 6.24 22.29
N LYS A 322 0.61 6.26 23.43
CA LYS A 322 1.86 7.02 23.57
C LYS A 322 2.91 6.62 22.54
N TRP A 323 3.02 5.33 22.25
CA TRP A 323 3.95 4.83 21.24
C TRP A 323 3.58 5.30 19.83
N VAL A 324 2.34 5.11 19.38
CA VAL A 324 1.94 5.56 18.04
C VAL A 324 1.99 7.09 17.90
N SER A 325 1.72 7.83 18.99
CA SER A 325 1.87 9.29 19.04
C SER A 325 3.33 9.73 18.97
N PHE A 326 4.25 9.00 19.62
CA PHE A 326 5.68 9.23 19.48
C PHE A 326 6.14 9.03 18.03
N LEU A 327 5.63 7.99 17.37
CA LEU A 327 5.92 7.73 15.95
C LEU A 327 5.34 8.79 15.01
N ALA A 328 4.33 9.56 15.42
CA ALA A 328 3.73 10.64 14.63
C ALA A 328 4.60 11.90 14.51
N ARG A 329 5.58 12.05 15.40
CA ARG A 329 6.40 13.27 15.47
C ARG A 329 7.14 13.51 14.15
N PRO A 330 7.23 14.76 13.65
CA PRO A 330 7.86 15.04 12.36
C PRO A 330 9.30 14.51 12.21
N ASP A 331 10.11 14.63 13.25
CA ASP A 331 11.49 14.13 13.25
C ASP A 331 11.56 12.60 13.23
N VAL A 332 10.65 11.93 13.94
CA VAL A 332 10.53 10.47 13.92
C VAL A 332 10.04 9.98 12.56
N GLN A 333 9.01 10.62 11.98
CA GLN A 333 8.53 10.34 10.63
C GLN A 333 9.64 10.49 9.57
N LEU A 334 10.48 11.52 9.69
CA LEU A 334 11.63 11.71 8.81
C LEU A 334 12.66 10.58 8.94
N ARG A 335 13.03 10.21 10.18
CA ARG A 335 13.98 9.11 10.45
C ARG A 335 13.47 7.77 9.93
N LEU A 336 12.19 7.46 10.19
CA LEU A 336 11.53 6.27 9.67
C LEU A 336 11.56 6.25 8.14
N GLY A 337 11.11 7.34 7.51
CA GLY A 337 11.07 7.48 6.06
C GLY A 337 12.45 7.32 5.41
N GLN A 338 13.50 7.93 5.98
CA GLN A 338 14.87 7.78 5.48
C GLN A 338 15.40 6.36 5.67
N ALA A 339 15.22 5.77 6.85
CA ALA A 339 15.75 4.43 7.15
C ALA A 339 15.10 3.33 6.29
N MET A 340 13.81 3.46 6.00
CA MET A 340 13.01 2.47 5.24
C MET A 340 12.77 2.88 3.79
N ARG A 341 13.35 4.01 3.36
CA ARG A 341 13.19 4.61 2.03
C ARG A 341 11.72 4.80 1.63
N GLN A 342 10.90 5.16 2.60
CA GLN A 342 9.47 5.48 2.43
C GLN A 342 9.26 6.98 2.42
N TYR A 343 8.14 7.43 1.84
CA TYR A 343 7.73 8.83 1.86
C TYR A 343 6.80 9.07 3.06
N PRO A 344 7.14 10.02 3.95
CA PRO A 344 6.36 10.28 5.14
C PRO A 344 5.10 11.09 4.80
N PRO A 345 3.93 10.75 5.39
CA PRO A 345 2.71 11.52 5.23
C PRO A 345 2.66 12.79 6.09
N ASN A 346 3.60 12.96 7.03
CA ASN A 346 3.80 14.21 7.74
C ASN A 346 4.40 15.26 6.80
N ARG A 347 3.71 16.39 6.59
CA ARG A 347 4.09 17.43 5.63
C ARG A 347 5.45 18.05 5.93
N THR A 348 5.79 18.26 7.19
CA THR A 348 7.10 18.81 7.56
C THR A 348 8.22 17.84 7.18
N ALA A 349 8.06 16.55 7.51
CA ALA A 349 9.02 15.52 7.15
C ALA A 349 9.13 15.34 5.62
N ALA A 350 7.99 15.40 4.90
CA ALA A 350 7.93 15.24 3.46
C ALA A 350 8.62 16.38 2.68
N MET A 351 8.76 17.56 3.29
CA MET A 351 9.43 18.72 2.69
C MET A 351 10.94 18.74 2.95
N ASP A 352 11.49 17.77 3.70
CA ASP A 352 12.92 17.66 3.92
C ASP A 352 13.69 17.54 2.58
N PRO A 353 14.87 18.18 2.44
CA PRO A 353 15.67 18.13 1.21
C PRO A 353 16.02 16.71 0.74
N TYR A 354 16.02 15.72 1.64
CA TYR A 354 16.15 14.31 1.27
C TYR A 354 15.10 13.87 0.24
N TYR A 355 13.87 14.39 0.33
CA TYR A 355 12.78 14.09 -0.60
C TYR A 355 12.66 15.13 -1.72
N THR A 356 12.73 16.42 -1.38
CA THR A 356 12.42 17.50 -2.33
C THR A 356 13.62 17.93 -3.19
N GLY A 357 14.84 17.54 -2.81
CA GLY A 357 16.05 17.85 -3.58
C GLY A 357 16.22 17.01 -4.86
N ASP A 358 15.46 15.92 -4.99
CA ASP A 358 15.47 15.01 -6.13
C ASP A 358 14.18 15.22 -6.95
N PRO A 359 14.24 15.47 -8.27
CA PRO A 359 13.05 15.60 -9.12
C PRO A 359 12.09 14.42 -9.00
N TRP A 360 12.58 13.19 -8.82
CA TRP A 360 11.72 12.04 -8.58
C TRP A 360 10.90 12.18 -7.30
N GLY A 361 11.57 12.55 -6.20
CA GLY A 361 10.91 12.73 -4.91
C GLY A 361 9.95 13.92 -4.91
N ALA A 362 10.29 15.02 -5.59
CA ALA A 362 9.38 16.14 -5.79
C ALA A 362 8.10 15.72 -6.52
N SER A 363 8.19 14.92 -7.59
CA SER A 363 7.03 14.39 -8.31
C SER A 363 6.18 13.44 -7.46
N VAL A 364 6.78 12.65 -6.57
CA VAL A 364 6.03 11.82 -5.61
C VAL A 364 5.15 12.67 -4.70
N ILE A 365 5.71 13.76 -4.16
CA ILE A 365 4.96 14.70 -3.31
C ILE A 365 3.89 15.46 -4.11
N GLU A 366 4.21 15.92 -5.33
CA GLU A 366 3.24 16.57 -6.21
C GLU A 366 2.04 15.65 -6.50
N THR A 367 2.29 14.35 -6.70
CA THR A 367 1.26 13.37 -7.03
C THR A 367 0.18 13.25 -5.94
N LEU A 368 0.48 13.60 -4.68
CA LEU A 368 -0.50 13.60 -3.59
C LEU A 368 -1.68 14.55 -3.82
N GLN A 369 -1.52 15.58 -4.66
CA GLN A 369 -2.62 16.47 -5.04
C GLN A 369 -3.73 15.76 -5.84
N TYR A 370 -3.38 14.62 -6.43
CA TYR A 370 -4.26 13.78 -7.26
C TYR A 370 -4.66 12.49 -6.54
N ALA A 371 -4.37 12.38 -5.25
CA ALA A 371 -4.62 11.19 -4.45
C ALA A 371 -6.09 10.78 -4.45
N HIS A 372 -6.35 9.53 -4.80
CA HIS A 372 -7.61 8.84 -4.63
C HIS A 372 -7.40 7.68 -3.66
N THR A 373 -8.24 7.57 -2.63
CA THR A 373 -8.01 6.64 -1.52
C THR A 373 -7.99 5.18 -1.96
N SER A 374 -7.11 4.42 -1.33
CA SER A 374 -7.01 2.97 -1.38
C SER A 374 -8.07 2.22 -0.59
N GLN A 375 -8.82 2.93 0.26
CA GLN A 375 -9.75 2.32 1.21
C GLN A 375 -11.13 2.15 0.57
N HIS A 376 -11.66 0.94 0.67
CA HIS A 376 -12.96 0.60 0.09
C HIS A 376 -13.91 0.01 1.14
N PRO A 377 -15.19 0.42 1.15
CA PRO A 377 -16.13 0.17 2.24
C PRO A 377 -16.75 -1.24 2.20
N SER A 378 -15.98 -2.29 1.87
CA SER A 378 -16.46 -3.67 1.84
C SER A 378 -15.50 -4.63 2.56
N PRO A 379 -16.00 -5.49 3.48
CA PRO A 379 -15.19 -6.57 4.05
C PRO A 379 -14.73 -7.59 2.99
N ALA A 380 -15.42 -7.68 1.86
CA ALA A 380 -15.06 -8.56 0.75
C ALA A 380 -13.95 -7.98 -0.14
N TYR A 381 -13.54 -6.73 0.07
CA TYR A 381 -12.56 -6.05 -0.80
C TYR A 381 -11.26 -6.85 -0.98
N SER A 382 -10.74 -7.49 0.06
CA SER A 382 -9.52 -8.32 -0.02
C SER A 382 -9.68 -9.56 -0.87
N GLN A 383 -10.88 -10.13 -0.94
CA GLN A 383 -11.17 -11.27 -1.80
C GLN A 383 -11.38 -10.82 -3.26
N ILE A 384 -12.06 -9.69 -3.46
CA ILE A 384 -12.25 -9.09 -4.78
C ILE A 384 -10.89 -8.73 -5.42
N MET A 385 -9.98 -8.21 -4.61
CA MET A 385 -8.66 -7.71 -5.01
C MET A 385 -7.52 -8.71 -4.80
N ALA A 386 -7.83 -10.00 -4.57
CA ALA A 386 -6.82 -11.03 -4.42
C ALA A 386 -5.91 -11.07 -5.67
N LYS A 387 -4.59 -11.14 -5.44
CA LYS A 387 -3.56 -10.91 -6.48
C LYS A 387 -3.26 -12.12 -7.38
N GLY A 388 -4.07 -13.18 -7.31
CA GLY A 388 -3.83 -14.42 -8.04
C GLY A 388 -5.11 -15.04 -8.61
N PRO A 389 -4.98 -16.16 -9.33
CA PRO A 389 -6.12 -16.82 -9.98
C PRO A 389 -7.29 -17.05 -9.01
N GLY A 390 -8.48 -16.65 -9.43
CA GLY A 390 -9.70 -16.70 -8.60
C GLY A 390 -10.03 -15.37 -7.90
N GLY A 391 -9.09 -14.42 -7.85
CA GLY A 391 -9.40 -13.02 -7.49
C GLY A 391 -10.18 -12.34 -8.62
N VAL A 392 -11.25 -11.62 -8.28
CA VAL A 392 -12.16 -11.04 -9.28
C VAL A 392 -11.42 -10.05 -10.19
N MET A 393 -10.69 -9.11 -9.59
CA MET A 393 -9.96 -8.11 -10.36
C MET A 393 -8.76 -8.72 -11.10
N PHE A 394 -8.06 -9.71 -10.50
CA PHE A 394 -6.98 -10.44 -11.19
C PHE A 394 -7.48 -11.11 -12.46
N ASP A 395 -8.53 -11.92 -12.35
CA ASP A 395 -9.07 -12.66 -13.50
C ASP A 395 -9.61 -11.72 -14.57
N LEU A 396 -10.29 -10.62 -14.16
CA LEU A 396 -10.74 -9.58 -15.09
C LEU A 396 -9.56 -8.96 -15.83
N TRP A 397 -8.51 -8.54 -15.12
CA TRP A 397 -7.36 -7.90 -15.74
C TRP A 397 -6.67 -8.83 -16.73
N GLN A 398 -6.46 -10.09 -16.34
CA GLN A 398 -5.89 -11.11 -17.21
C GLN A 398 -6.75 -11.31 -18.47
N ALA A 399 -8.08 -11.40 -18.35
CA ALA A 399 -8.97 -11.53 -19.50
C ALA A 399 -8.98 -10.26 -20.39
N VAL A 400 -8.84 -9.08 -19.80
CA VAL A 400 -8.70 -7.80 -20.53
C VAL A 400 -7.42 -7.81 -21.36
N ILE A 401 -6.27 -8.10 -20.75
CA ILE A 401 -4.97 -8.06 -21.44
C ILE A 401 -4.72 -9.24 -22.38
N HIS A 402 -5.41 -10.38 -22.24
CA HIS A 402 -5.34 -11.50 -23.19
C HIS A 402 -6.26 -11.31 -24.39
N ASN A 403 -7.34 -10.53 -24.23
CA ASN A 403 -8.27 -10.15 -25.28
C ASN A 403 -8.83 -11.33 -26.11
N GLN A 404 -9.14 -12.44 -25.42
CA GLN A 404 -9.72 -13.65 -26.04
C GLN A 404 -11.26 -13.67 -26.02
N GLU A 405 -11.87 -12.78 -25.23
CA GLU A 405 -13.32 -12.68 -25.04
C GLU A 405 -13.80 -11.23 -25.19
N PRO A 406 -15.07 -11.02 -25.63
CA PRO A 406 -15.69 -9.70 -25.67
C PRO A 406 -15.59 -8.98 -24.32
N LEU A 407 -15.29 -7.68 -24.34
CA LEU A 407 -15.07 -6.93 -23.11
C LEU A 407 -16.31 -6.96 -22.21
N GLU A 408 -17.49 -6.84 -22.81
CA GLU A 408 -18.78 -6.82 -22.12
C GLU A 408 -19.00 -8.09 -21.28
N GLU A 409 -18.65 -9.28 -21.79
CA GLU A 409 -18.83 -10.53 -21.06
C GLU A 409 -17.84 -10.67 -19.90
N ILE A 410 -16.61 -10.16 -20.06
CA ILE A 410 -15.60 -10.13 -19.00
C ILE A 410 -16.07 -9.25 -17.84
N LEU A 411 -16.54 -8.03 -18.15
CA LEU A 411 -17.02 -7.08 -17.15
C LEU A 411 -18.25 -7.61 -16.42
N LYS A 412 -19.21 -8.19 -17.15
CA LYS A 412 -20.40 -8.81 -16.57
C LYS A 412 -20.06 -9.98 -15.65
N THR A 413 -19.08 -10.81 -16.04
CA THR A 413 -18.61 -11.93 -15.21
C THR A 413 -17.98 -11.41 -13.91
N ALA A 414 -17.12 -10.39 -13.99
CA ALA A 414 -16.53 -9.78 -12.81
C ALA A 414 -17.57 -9.11 -11.91
N GLN A 415 -18.55 -8.42 -12.50
CA GLN A 415 -19.67 -7.79 -11.80
C GLN A 415 -20.45 -8.79 -10.95
N VAL A 416 -20.84 -9.93 -11.54
CA VAL A 416 -21.57 -10.99 -10.82
C VAL A 416 -20.72 -11.55 -9.68
N ARG A 417 -19.46 -11.91 -9.96
CA ARG A 417 -18.56 -12.50 -8.96
C ARG A 417 -18.28 -11.54 -7.80
N ALA A 418 -18.00 -10.27 -8.09
CA ALA A 418 -17.80 -9.25 -7.05
C ALA A 418 -19.06 -9.08 -6.21
N GLN A 419 -20.23 -8.98 -6.83
CA GLN A 419 -21.51 -8.83 -6.11
C GLN A 419 -21.79 -10.02 -5.20
N GLU A 420 -21.54 -11.26 -5.66
CA GLU A 420 -21.70 -12.46 -4.83
C GLU A 420 -20.77 -12.46 -3.60
N LEU A 421 -19.51 -12.02 -3.75
CA LEU A 421 -18.60 -11.90 -2.61
C LEU A 421 -19.09 -10.84 -1.62
N MET A 422 -19.55 -9.69 -2.13
CA MET A 422 -20.08 -8.61 -1.31
C MET A 422 -21.36 -9.03 -0.58
N ASP A 423 -22.24 -9.80 -1.21
CA ASP A 423 -23.50 -10.26 -0.61
C ASP A 423 -23.28 -11.28 0.52
N ARG A 424 -22.20 -12.06 0.49
CA ARG A 424 -21.86 -13.07 1.52
C ARG A 424 -21.40 -12.47 2.85
N VAL A 425 -20.94 -11.21 2.84
CA VAL A 425 -20.38 -10.54 4.03
C VAL A 425 -21.33 -9.48 4.61
N ARG A 426 -22.57 -9.45 4.15
CA ARG A 426 -23.62 -8.52 4.63
C ARG A 426 -24.30 -8.98 5.91
#